data_AF-A0A5C9ALT1-F1
#
_entry.id   AF-A0A5C9ALT1-F1
#
_cell.length_a   1.000
_cell.length_b   1.000
_cell.length_c   1.000
_cell.angle_alpha   90.00
_cell.angle_beta   90.00
_cell.angle_gamma   90.00
#
_symmetry.space_group_name_H-M   'P 1'
#
loop_
_entity.id
_entity.type
_entity.pdbx_description
1 polymer ?
#
loop_
_entity_poly.entity_id
_entity_poly.type
_entity_poly.pdbx_seq_one_letter_code
_entity_poly.pdbx_strand_id
1 'polypeptide(L)'
;MKRPNFLFVMTDTQATNMVGCYSGKPLNTQNIDSLAAEGIRFNSAYTCSPVCTPARAGLFTGIYANQSGPWTNNVAPGKNISTMGRYFKDAGYHTCYIGKWHLDGHDYFGTGECPPEWDADYWFDGANYLSELTEKEISLWRNGLNSVEDLQANHIDETFTWAHRISNRAVDFLQQPARADEPFLMVVSYDEPHHPFTCPVEYLEKYADFYYELGEKAQDDLANKPEHHRLWAQAMPSPVG
;
A
#
# COMPACT_ATOMS: atom_id res chain seq x y z
N MET A 1 -13.18 22.27 22.15
CA MET A 1 -13.45 21.78 20.79
C MET A 1 -13.25 20.26 20.78
N LYS A 2 -14.10 19.49 20.09
CA LYS A 2 -13.89 18.04 19.90
C LYS A 2 -12.62 17.86 19.06
N ARG A 3 -11.71 16.96 19.47
CA ARG A 3 -10.51 16.65 18.69
C ARG A 3 -10.92 15.92 17.41
N PRO A 4 -10.34 16.24 16.25
CA PRO A 4 -10.68 15.58 14.99
C PRO A 4 -10.18 14.14 14.97
N ASN A 5 -10.77 13.30 14.13
CA ASN A 5 -10.22 11.98 13.79
C ASN A 5 -9.36 12.08 12.54
N PHE A 6 -8.35 11.23 12.43
CA PHE A 6 -7.47 11.14 11.27
C PHE A 6 -7.58 9.74 10.66
N LEU A 7 -8.04 9.67 9.41
CA LEU A 7 -7.99 8.46 8.60
C LEU A 7 -6.96 8.68 7.50
N PHE A 8 -5.89 7.91 7.54
CA PHE A 8 -4.85 7.92 6.53
C PHE A 8 -4.93 6.67 5.66
N VAL A 9 -5.35 6.85 4.41
CA VAL A 9 -5.42 5.77 3.41
C VAL A 9 -4.20 5.84 2.51
N MET A 10 -3.51 4.72 2.35
CA MET A 10 -2.32 4.59 1.51
C MET A 10 -2.40 3.31 0.68
N THR A 11 -1.95 3.39 -0.56
CA THR A 11 -1.81 2.25 -1.48
C THR A 11 -0.36 2.06 -1.85
N ASP A 12 0.08 0.82 -2.06
CA ASP A 12 1.45 0.55 -2.47
C ASP A 12 1.60 0.52 -4.00
N THR A 13 2.62 1.20 -4.53
CA THR A 13 2.95 1.18 -5.97
C THR A 13 1.85 1.73 -6.89
N GLN A 14 0.87 2.48 -6.37
CA GLN A 14 -0.10 3.19 -7.20
C GLN A 14 0.54 4.43 -7.85
N ALA A 15 0.55 4.46 -9.19
CA ALA A 15 1.01 5.61 -9.94
C ALA A 15 -0.12 6.61 -10.20
N THR A 16 0.22 7.89 -10.37
CA THR A 16 -0.77 8.95 -10.63
C THR A 16 -1.57 8.73 -11.91
N ASN A 17 -0.99 8.04 -12.89
CA ASN A 17 -1.65 7.70 -14.15
C ASN A 17 -2.69 6.57 -14.00
N MET A 18 -2.78 5.93 -12.82
CA MET A 18 -3.77 4.91 -12.47
C MET A 18 -5.04 5.48 -11.82
N VAL A 19 -5.11 6.80 -11.60
CA VAL A 19 -6.24 7.45 -10.91
C VAL A 19 -6.93 8.45 -11.85
N GLY A 20 -8.26 8.36 -11.96
CA GLY A 20 -9.08 9.13 -12.89
C GLY A 20 -8.93 10.64 -12.76
N CYS A 21 -9.04 11.18 -11.54
CA CYS A 21 -8.91 12.63 -11.29
C CYS A 21 -7.51 13.22 -11.56
N TYR A 22 -6.48 12.38 -11.75
CA TYR A 22 -5.14 12.80 -12.18
C TYR A 22 -4.88 12.55 -13.66
N SER A 23 -5.28 11.38 -14.16
CA SER A 23 -5.01 10.95 -15.55
C SER A 23 -6.00 11.50 -16.56
N GLY A 24 -7.22 11.85 -16.14
CA GLY A 24 -8.35 12.16 -17.02
C GLY A 24 -8.88 10.95 -17.80
N LYS A 25 -8.50 9.72 -17.42
CA LYS A 25 -8.92 8.47 -18.07
C LYS A 25 -10.03 7.77 -17.26
N PRO A 26 -10.89 6.96 -17.91
CA PRO A 26 -11.98 6.26 -17.23
C PRO A 26 -11.46 4.99 -16.48
N LEU A 27 -10.78 5.18 -15.35
CA LEU A 27 -10.07 4.13 -14.60
C LEU A 27 -10.86 3.57 -13.40
N ASN A 28 -12.18 3.71 -13.39
CA ASN A 28 -13.05 3.23 -12.32
C ASN A 28 -12.62 3.61 -10.88
N THR A 29 -12.15 4.84 -10.69
CA THR A 29 -11.69 5.37 -9.39
C THR A 29 -12.68 6.33 -8.74
N GLN A 30 -13.99 6.15 -8.95
CA GLN A 30 -15.00 7.16 -8.60
C GLN A 30 -14.98 7.57 -7.11
N ASN A 31 -14.68 6.65 -6.20
CA ASN A 31 -14.56 6.95 -4.76
C ASN A 31 -13.35 7.86 -4.45
N ILE A 32 -12.20 7.62 -5.08
CA ILE A 32 -11.01 8.48 -4.95
C ILE A 32 -11.28 9.84 -5.60
N ASP A 33 -11.96 9.85 -6.74
CA ASP A 33 -12.30 11.06 -7.46
C ASP A 33 -13.28 11.95 -6.67
N SER A 34 -14.25 11.34 -5.95
CA SER A 34 -15.15 12.06 -5.04
C SER A 34 -14.40 12.67 -3.86
N LEU A 35 -13.49 11.93 -3.24
CA LEU A 35 -12.65 12.44 -2.15
C LEU A 35 -11.81 13.65 -2.61
N ALA A 36 -11.28 13.59 -3.83
CA ALA A 36 -10.55 14.70 -4.42
C ALA A 36 -11.43 15.92 -4.75
N ALA A 37 -12.71 15.70 -5.11
CA ALA A 37 -13.66 16.76 -5.42
C ALA A 37 -14.17 17.50 -4.16
N GLU A 38 -14.28 16.79 -3.04
CA GLU A 38 -14.72 17.34 -1.75
C GLU A 38 -13.57 17.88 -0.89
N GLY A 39 -12.32 17.56 -1.27
CA GLY A 39 -11.11 17.90 -0.52
C GLY A 39 -10.10 18.75 -1.28
N ILE A 40 -8.83 18.58 -0.94
CA ILE A 40 -7.69 19.23 -1.61
C ILE A 40 -6.88 18.17 -2.33
N ARG A 41 -6.66 18.38 -3.64
CA ARG A 41 -5.84 17.51 -4.49
C ARG A 41 -4.50 18.18 -4.82
N PHE A 42 -3.40 17.46 -4.60
CA PHE A 42 -2.05 17.96 -4.86
C PHE A 42 -1.55 17.47 -6.23
N ASN A 43 -1.23 18.39 -7.15
CA ASN A 43 -0.66 18.04 -8.47
C ASN A 43 0.86 17.81 -8.44
N SER A 44 1.50 18.03 -7.29
CA SER A 44 2.95 17.96 -7.13
C SER A 44 3.28 17.47 -5.73
N ALA A 45 3.10 16.16 -5.52
CA ALA A 45 3.47 15.46 -4.30
C ALA A 45 4.48 14.35 -4.66
N TYR A 46 5.60 14.32 -3.96
CA TYR A 46 6.72 13.42 -4.26
C TYR A 46 7.10 12.63 -3.02
N THR A 47 7.33 11.33 -3.17
CA THR A 47 7.92 10.51 -2.11
C THR A 47 9.40 10.88 -1.95
N CYS A 48 9.93 10.70 -0.74
CA CYS A 48 11.35 10.96 -0.48
C CYS A 48 12.28 9.92 -1.12
N SER A 49 11.73 8.80 -1.58
CA SER A 49 12.45 7.70 -2.23
C SER A 49 11.49 6.88 -3.09
N PRO A 50 11.93 6.32 -4.23
CA PRO A 50 11.09 5.48 -5.09
C PRO A 50 11.06 4.01 -4.65
N VAL A 51 11.31 3.71 -3.37
CA VAL A 51 11.34 2.34 -2.82
C VAL A 51 10.57 2.27 -1.50
N CYS A 52 9.93 1.13 -1.21
CA CYS A 52 8.94 0.94 -0.15
C CYS A 52 9.40 1.41 1.24
N THR A 53 10.40 0.76 1.85
CA THR A 53 10.84 1.06 3.23
C THR A 53 11.35 2.49 3.37
N PRO A 54 12.23 3.02 2.50
CA PRO A 54 12.67 4.43 2.59
C PRO A 54 11.53 5.45 2.39
N ALA A 55 10.58 5.21 1.48
CA ALA A 55 9.42 6.08 1.30
C ALA A 55 8.53 6.11 2.54
N ARG A 56 8.20 4.93 3.07
CA ARG A 56 7.41 4.76 4.31
C ARG A 56 8.14 5.41 5.48
N ALA A 57 9.44 5.24 5.61
CA ALA A 57 10.20 5.85 6.70
C ALA A 57 10.11 7.39 6.64
N GLY A 58 10.25 7.98 5.45
CA GLY A 58 10.03 9.41 5.25
C GLY A 58 8.66 9.89 5.74
N LEU A 59 7.63 9.17 5.34
CA LEU A 59 6.23 9.47 5.65
C LEU A 59 5.89 9.29 7.15
N PHE A 60 6.30 8.17 7.75
CA PHE A 60 5.94 7.83 9.12
C PHE A 60 6.81 8.51 10.17
N THR A 61 8.05 8.89 9.85
CA THR A 61 8.94 9.57 10.81
C THR A 61 8.95 11.09 10.65
N GLY A 62 8.50 11.60 9.50
CA GLY A 62 8.54 13.03 9.17
C GLY A 62 9.95 13.56 8.86
N ILE A 63 10.95 12.68 8.75
CA ILE A 63 12.33 13.01 8.39
C ILE A 63 12.82 12.15 7.24
N TYR A 64 13.81 12.63 6.49
CA TYR A 64 14.32 11.90 5.33
C TYR A 64 14.90 10.54 5.69
N ALA A 65 14.84 9.59 4.76
CA ALA A 65 15.26 8.21 4.96
C ALA A 65 16.76 8.09 5.34
N ASN A 66 17.61 8.99 4.83
CA ASN A 66 19.01 9.08 5.23
C ASN A 66 19.23 9.56 6.68
N GLN A 67 18.22 10.18 7.31
CA GLN A 67 18.24 10.58 8.72
C GLN A 67 17.58 9.53 9.62
N SER A 68 16.49 8.90 9.14
CA SER A 68 15.80 7.85 9.90
C SER A 68 16.50 6.49 9.84
N GLY A 69 17.35 6.25 8.83
CA GLY A 69 18.17 5.03 8.71
C GLY A 69 18.03 4.25 7.39
N PRO A 70 16.83 4.01 6.84
CA PRO A 70 16.68 3.09 5.73
C PRO A 70 17.06 3.69 4.37
N TRP A 71 18.12 3.18 3.75
CA TRP A 71 18.49 3.50 2.37
C TRP A 71 18.01 2.48 1.34
N THR A 72 17.48 1.33 1.78
CA THR A 72 16.91 0.26 0.95
C THR A 72 15.77 -0.44 1.69
N ASN A 73 15.04 -1.32 1.01
CA ASN A 73 14.04 -2.18 1.63
C ASN A 73 14.67 -3.09 2.69
N ASN A 74 13.87 -3.48 3.69
CA ASN A 74 14.25 -4.43 4.74
C ASN A 74 15.35 -3.90 5.69
N VAL A 75 15.47 -2.58 5.80
CA VAL A 75 16.30 -1.91 6.82
C VAL A 75 15.33 -1.13 7.71
N ALA A 76 15.28 -1.43 9.00
CA ALA A 76 14.41 -0.68 9.91
C ALA A 76 14.94 0.75 10.14
N PRO A 77 14.07 1.72 10.45
CA PRO A 77 14.49 2.97 11.07
C PRO A 77 15.26 2.73 12.38
N GLY A 78 16.10 3.69 12.77
CA GLY A 78 16.83 3.64 14.02
C GLY A 78 15.89 3.49 15.22
N LYS A 79 16.27 2.69 16.23
CA LYS A 79 15.43 2.38 17.40
C LYS A 79 15.00 3.61 18.22
N ASN A 80 15.71 4.71 18.08
CA ASN A 80 15.45 6.00 18.73
C ASN A 80 14.59 6.95 17.87
N ILE A 81 14.16 6.52 16.68
CA ILE A 81 13.31 7.30 15.78
C ILE A 81 11.85 6.93 16.04
N SER A 82 11.05 7.92 16.40
CA SER A 82 9.61 7.73 16.61
C SER A 82 8.83 7.88 15.30
N THR A 83 7.73 7.13 15.20
CA THR A 83 6.78 7.20 14.08
C THR A 83 5.57 8.07 14.46
N MET A 84 4.75 8.44 13.47
CA MET A 84 3.49 9.17 13.70
C MET A 84 2.60 8.45 14.72
N GLY A 85 2.58 7.11 14.72
CA GLY A 85 1.82 6.33 15.70
C GLY A 85 2.21 6.68 17.13
N ARG A 86 3.53 6.76 17.41
CA ARG A 86 4.00 7.15 18.74
C ARG A 86 3.59 8.57 19.11
N TYR A 87 3.76 9.52 18.20
CA TYR A 87 3.39 10.92 18.44
C TYR A 87 1.90 11.11 18.71
N PHE A 88 1.03 10.43 17.95
CA PHE A 88 -0.41 10.48 18.15
C PHE A 88 -0.84 9.78 19.45
N LYS A 89 -0.26 8.62 19.76
CA LYS A 89 -0.51 7.91 21.02
C LYS A 89 -0.13 8.76 22.23
N ASP A 90 1.05 9.38 22.22
CA ASP A 90 1.49 10.27 23.28
C ASP A 90 0.61 11.54 23.40
N ALA A 91 -0.03 11.96 22.31
CA ALA A 91 -1.02 13.04 22.31
C ALA A 91 -2.42 12.62 22.81
N GLY A 92 -2.61 11.34 23.16
CA GLY A 92 -3.88 10.78 23.64
C GLY A 92 -4.88 10.45 22.54
N TYR A 93 -4.40 10.10 21.34
CA TYR A 93 -5.22 9.47 20.31
C TYR A 93 -5.16 7.96 20.44
N HIS A 94 -6.29 7.33 20.14
CA HIS A 94 -6.30 5.92 19.79
C HIS A 94 -5.56 5.71 18.46
N THR A 95 -4.64 4.77 18.39
CA THR A 95 -3.81 4.57 17.20
C THR A 95 -4.03 3.17 16.62
N CYS A 96 -4.56 3.11 15.41
CA CYS A 96 -4.90 1.88 14.71
C CYS A 96 -4.14 1.82 13.38
N TYR A 97 -3.53 0.67 13.07
CA TYR A 97 -2.81 0.44 11.82
C TYR A 97 -3.21 -0.90 11.23
N ILE A 98 -3.64 -0.90 9.97
CA ILE A 98 -4.16 -2.08 9.29
C ILE A 98 -3.55 -2.16 7.89
N GLY A 99 -2.90 -3.28 7.57
CA GLY A 99 -2.26 -3.52 6.27
C GLY A 99 -0.74 -3.46 6.30
N LYS A 100 -0.14 -3.26 5.12
CA LYS A 100 1.31 -3.40 4.91
C LYS A 100 2.12 -2.45 5.80
N TRP A 101 3.10 -2.97 6.55
CA TRP A 101 3.95 -2.18 7.43
C TRP A 101 5.30 -1.81 6.79
N HIS A 102 6.17 -2.81 6.61
CA HIS A 102 7.47 -2.74 5.93
C HIS A 102 8.49 -1.75 6.53
N LEU A 103 8.40 -1.49 7.84
CA LEU A 103 9.34 -0.69 8.64
C LEU A 103 10.00 -1.47 9.79
N ASP A 104 9.69 -2.75 9.95
CA ASP A 104 10.24 -3.63 10.99
C ASP A 104 11.64 -4.18 10.64
N GLY A 105 12.11 -3.98 9.41
CA GLY A 105 13.44 -4.41 8.97
C GLY A 105 13.55 -5.89 8.61
N HIS A 106 12.44 -6.61 8.49
CA HIS A 106 12.39 -7.97 7.96
C HIS A 106 11.98 -7.96 6.49
N ASP A 107 11.33 -9.02 6.03
CA ASP A 107 10.94 -9.18 4.64
C ASP A 107 9.77 -8.26 4.24
N TYR A 108 9.23 -8.51 3.05
CA TYR A 108 8.13 -7.75 2.49
C TYR A 108 6.84 -7.79 3.33
N PHE A 109 6.59 -8.91 4.03
CA PHE A 109 5.32 -9.20 4.69
C PHE A 109 5.29 -8.72 6.14
N GLY A 110 6.46 -8.51 6.73
CA GLY A 110 6.61 -8.15 8.14
C GLY A 110 6.66 -9.38 9.04
N THR A 111 6.43 -9.16 10.33
CA THR A 111 6.61 -10.19 11.37
C THR A 111 5.29 -10.65 12.00
N GLY A 112 4.19 -9.95 11.73
CA GLY A 112 2.92 -10.15 12.43
C GLY A 112 2.93 -9.60 13.86
N GLU A 113 4.05 -8.99 14.30
CA GLU A 113 4.20 -8.40 15.62
C GLU A 113 3.81 -6.93 15.59
N CYS A 114 2.75 -6.58 16.33
CA CYS A 114 2.28 -5.20 16.44
C CYS A 114 3.28 -4.31 17.22
N PRO A 115 3.77 -3.20 16.64
CA PRO A 115 4.53 -2.20 17.38
C PRO A 115 3.73 -1.62 18.55
N PRO A 116 4.37 -1.29 19.68
CA PRO A 116 3.68 -0.91 20.91
C PRO A 116 2.87 0.39 20.80
N GLU A 117 3.11 1.20 19.78
CA GLU A 117 2.33 2.40 19.50
C GLU A 117 1.00 2.14 18.76
N TRP A 118 0.71 0.94 18.29
CA TRP A 118 -0.53 0.63 17.57
C TRP A 118 -1.44 -0.31 18.38
N ASP A 119 -2.73 -0.34 18.03
CA ASP A 119 -3.72 -1.25 18.60
C ASP A 119 -3.51 -2.67 18.05
N ALA A 120 -3.12 -3.59 18.93
CA ALA A 120 -2.87 -4.99 18.58
C ALA A 120 -4.15 -5.74 18.16
N ASP A 121 -5.33 -5.29 18.58
CA ASP A 121 -6.60 -5.92 18.17
C ASP A 121 -6.90 -5.70 16.68
N TYR A 122 -6.27 -4.70 16.06
CA TYR A 122 -6.48 -4.30 14.67
C TYR A 122 -5.25 -4.46 13.78
N TRP A 123 -4.09 -4.80 14.36
CA TRP A 123 -2.88 -5.04 13.59
C TRP A 123 -3.07 -6.21 12.62
N PHE A 124 -2.84 -5.94 11.33
CA PHE A 124 -3.02 -6.94 10.29
C PHE A 124 -2.06 -6.69 9.13
N ASP A 125 -0.78 -7.04 9.33
CA ASP A 125 0.25 -6.93 8.30
C ASP A 125 0.24 -8.14 7.34
N GLY A 126 1.24 -8.22 6.48
CA GLY A 126 1.32 -9.27 5.47
C GLY A 126 1.54 -10.65 6.08
N ALA A 127 2.27 -10.74 7.19
CA ALA A 127 2.46 -11.99 7.90
C ALA A 127 1.15 -12.47 8.55
N ASN A 128 0.35 -11.55 9.11
CA ASN A 128 -0.98 -11.90 9.60
C ASN A 128 -1.89 -12.39 8.45
N TYR A 129 -1.90 -11.69 7.31
CA TYR A 129 -2.64 -12.12 6.13
C TYR A 129 -2.23 -13.53 5.67
N LEU A 130 -0.93 -13.78 5.48
CA LEU A 130 -0.43 -15.09 5.07
C LEU A 130 -0.75 -16.19 6.09
N SER A 131 -0.80 -15.87 7.38
CA SER A 131 -1.14 -16.85 8.43
C SER A 131 -2.60 -17.33 8.38
N GLU A 132 -3.49 -16.56 7.74
CA GLU A 132 -4.90 -16.93 7.53
C GLU A 132 -5.11 -17.73 6.24
N LEU A 133 -4.07 -17.94 5.43
CA LEU A 133 -4.12 -18.67 4.17
C LEU A 133 -3.54 -20.08 4.31
N THR A 134 -4.06 -21.01 3.53
CA THR A 134 -3.45 -22.33 3.31
C THR A 134 -2.18 -22.23 2.46
N GLU A 135 -1.30 -23.23 2.52
CA GLU A 135 -0.10 -23.28 1.67
C GLU A 135 -0.43 -23.18 0.16
N LYS A 136 -1.56 -23.78 -0.25
CA LYS A 136 -2.06 -23.69 -1.63
C LYS A 136 -2.42 -22.24 -1.98
N GLU A 137 -3.15 -21.55 -1.11
CA GLU A 137 -3.55 -20.15 -1.30
C GLU A 137 -2.35 -19.21 -1.29
N ILE A 138 -1.37 -19.42 -0.40
CA ILE A 138 -0.11 -18.67 -0.40
C ILE A 138 0.62 -18.86 -1.73
N SER A 139 0.69 -20.09 -2.24
CA SER A 139 1.30 -20.39 -3.54
C SER A 139 0.55 -19.68 -4.68
N LEU A 140 -0.78 -19.73 -4.69
CA LEU A 140 -1.61 -19.04 -5.68
C LEU A 140 -1.38 -17.53 -5.65
N TRP A 141 -1.40 -16.94 -4.46
CA TRP A 141 -1.13 -15.53 -4.27
C TRP A 141 0.26 -15.16 -4.81
N ARG A 142 1.31 -15.88 -4.42
CA ARG A 142 2.69 -15.57 -4.82
C ARG A 142 2.96 -15.72 -6.31
N ASN A 143 2.33 -16.69 -6.97
CA ASN A 143 2.60 -16.99 -8.38
C ASN A 143 1.90 -16.03 -9.36
N GLY A 144 1.01 -15.16 -8.88
CA GLY A 144 0.26 -14.23 -9.70
C GLY A 144 -0.89 -14.91 -10.42
N LEU A 145 -2.10 -14.42 -10.16
CA LEU A 145 -3.32 -14.82 -10.87
C LEU A 145 -3.58 -13.77 -11.94
N ASN A 146 -2.94 -13.95 -13.10
CA ASN A 146 -2.81 -12.90 -14.12
C ASN A 146 -3.78 -13.04 -15.30
N SER A 147 -4.72 -13.99 -15.26
CA SER A 147 -5.73 -14.19 -16.30
C SER A 147 -7.12 -14.37 -15.70
N VAL A 148 -8.16 -14.03 -16.48
CA VAL A 148 -9.56 -14.26 -16.12
C VAL A 148 -9.79 -15.75 -15.88
N GLU A 149 -9.22 -16.60 -16.74
CA GLU A 149 -9.33 -18.04 -16.68
C GLU A 149 -8.73 -18.60 -15.37
N ASP A 150 -7.55 -18.12 -14.97
CA ASP A 150 -6.89 -18.57 -13.74
C ASP A 150 -7.65 -18.13 -12.49
N LEU A 151 -8.14 -16.90 -12.46
CA LEU A 151 -8.96 -16.36 -11.36
C LEU A 151 -10.26 -17.17 -11.21
N GLN A 152 -10.94 -17.45 -12.32
CA GLN A 152 -12.17 -18.26 -12.33
C GLN A 152 -11.91 -19.71 -11.91
N ALA A 153 -10.86 -20.34 -12.44
CA ALA A 153 -10.50 -21.74 -12.13
C ALA A 153 -10.14 -21.95 -10.66
N ASN A 154 -9.63 -20.92 -9.98
CA ASN A 154 -9.30 -20.95 -8.56
C ASN A 154 -10.37 -20.32 -7.66
N HIS A 155 -11.51 -19.90 -8.22
CA HIS A 155 -12.63 -19.29 -7.49
C HIS A 155 -12.21 -18.09 -6.65
N ILE A 156 -11.40 -17.20 -7.22
CA ILE A 156 -10.86 -16.04 -6.52
C ILE A 156 -11.93 -14.97 -6.40
N ASP A 157 -12.29 -14.63 -5.16
CA ASP A 157 -13.24 -13.57 -4.82
C ASP A 157 -12.58 -12.49 -3.95
N GLU A 158 -13.37 -11.47 -3.57
CA GLU A 158 -12.92 -10.38 -2.72
C GLU A 158 -12.33 -10.84 -1.38
N THR A 159 -12.85 -11.92 -0.79
CA THR A 159 -12.42 -12.42 0.51
C THR A 159 -11.00 -13.01 0.48
N PHE A 160 -10.51 -13.37 -0.71
CA PHE A 160 -9.13 -13.76 -0.92
C PHE A 160 -8.16 -12.57 -0.83
N THR A 161 -8.59 -11.36 -1.22
CA THR A 161 -7.72 -10.19 -1.31
C THR A 161 -7.35 -9.62 0.05
N TRP A 162 -6.14 -9.08 0.17
CA TRP A 162 -5.70 -8.44 1.41
C TRP A 162 -6.44 -7.11 1.60
N ALA A 163 -6.65 -6.36 0.52
CA ALA A 163 -7.45 -5.13 0.48
C ALA A 163 -8.82 -5.29 1.13
N HIS A 164 -9.59 -6.34 0.78
CA HIS A 164 -10.91 -6.57 1.37
C HIS A 164 -10.80 -6.86 2.87
N ARG A 165 -9.85 -7.70 3.29
CA ARG A 165 -9.65 -8.09 4.70
C ARG A 165 -9.25 -6.91 5.58
N ILE A 166 -8.42 -5.99 5.09
CA ILE A 166 -8.05 -4.77 5.84
C ILE A 166 -9.17 -3.73 5.82
N SER A 167 -9.94 -3.65 4.73
CA SER A 167 -11.08 -2.73 4.64
C SER A 167 -12.17 -3.10 5.63
N ASN A 168 -12.51 -4.38 5.75
CA ASN A 168 -13.51 -4.85 6.72
C ASN A 168 -13.05 -4.58 8.16
N ARG A 169 -11.77 -4.83 8.49
CA ARG A 169 -11.22 -4.49 9.81
C ARG A 169 -11.29 -2.99 10.11
N ALA A 170 -11.04 -2.14 9.12
CA ALA A 170 -11.18 -0.69 9.27
C ALA A 170 -12.64 -0.29 9.51
N VAL A 171 -13.58 -0.87 8.76
CA VAL A 171 -15.02 -0.65 8.96
C VAL A 171 -15.47 -1.13 10.34
N ASP A 172 -15.01 -2.30 10.78
CA ASP A 172 -15.30 -2.85 12.11
C ASP A 172 -14.81 -1.92 13.22
N PHE A 173 -13.62 -1.33 13.07
CA PHE A 173 -13.12 -0.29 13.98
C PHE A 173 -14.08 0.91 14.03
N LEU A 174 -14.47 1.44 12.87
CA LEU A 174 -15.32 2.63 12.77
C LEU A 174 -16.73 2.40 13.31
N GLN A 175 -17.21 1.16 13.29
CA GLN A 175 -18.54 0.79 13.78
C GLN A 175 -18.58 0.50 15.28
N GLN A 176 -17.45 0.47 16.00
CA GLN A 176 -17.44 0.21 17.44
C GLN A 176 -18.09 1.34 18.25
N PRO A 177 -19.26 1.12 18.89
CA PRO A 177 -19.95 2.19 19.63
C PRO A 177 -19.15 2.70 20.83
N ALA A 178 -18.34 1.83 21.44
CA ALA A 178 -17.48 2.17 22.58
C ALA A 178 -16.41 3.23 22.25
N ARG A 179 -16.10 3.43 20.96
CA ARG A 179 -15.04 4.33 20.48
C ARG A 179 -15.56 5.61 19.82
N ALA A 180 -16.88 5.83 19.81
CA ALA A 180 -17.51 6.94 19.09
C ALA A 180 -17.05 8.36 19.53
N ASP A 181 -16.57 8.48 20.77
CA ASP A 181 -16.08 9.73 21.34
C ASP A 181 -14.56 9.77 21.57
N GLU A 182 -13.86 8.67 21.27
CA GLU A 182 -12.39 8.61 21.38
C GLU A 182 -11.74 9.14 20.09
N PRO A 183 -10.86 10.15 20.15
CA PRO A 183 -10.17 10.63 18.96
C PRO A 183 -9.17 9.59 18.48
N PHE A 184 -9.13 9.32 17.17
CA PHE A 184 -8.25 8.30 16.60
C PHE A 184 -7.35 8.79 15.47
N LEU A 185 -6.21 8.13 15.33
CA LEU A 185 -5.45 8.00 14.09
C LEU A 185 -5.63 6.55 13.59
N MET A 186 -6.16 6.40 12.39
CA MET A 186 -6.24 5.12 11.70
C MET A 186 -5.42 5.20 10.42
N VAL A 187 -4.54 4.22 10.21
CA VAL A 187 -3.81 4.04 8.96
C VAL A 187 -4.33 2.77 8.29
N VAL A 188 -4.84 2.89 7.06
CA VAL A 188 -5.22 1.77 6.21
C VAL A 188 -4.22 1.73 5.06
N SER A 189 -3.29 0.77 5.12
CA SER A 189 -2.17 0.64 4.20
C SER A 189 -2.37 -0.55 3.26
N TYR A 190 -3.03 -0.32 2.14
CA TYR A 190 -3.23 -1.31 1.08
C TYR A 190 -1.90 -1.74 0.45
N ASP A 191 -1.79 -3.03 0.16
CA ASP A 191 -0.72 -3.60 -0.64
C ASP A 191 -1.02 -3.44 -2.13
N GLU A 192 -2.28 -3.68 -2.51
CA GLU A 192 -2.78 -3.48 -3.85
C GLU A 192 -2.67 -1.99 -4.26
N PRO A 193 -2.24 -1.68 -5.49
CA PRO A 193 -2.05 -2.58 -6.64
C PRO A 193 -0.64 -3.16 -6.82
N HIS A 194 0.15 -3.38 -5.77
CA HIS A 194 1.43 -4.09 -5.91
C HIS A 194 1.24 -5.50 -6.51
N HIS A 195 2.28 -6.01 -7.20
CA HIS A 195 2.32 -7.40 -7.69
C HIS A 195 2.05 -8.36 -6.52
N PRO A 196 1.10 -9.31 -6.63
CA PRO A 196 0.75 -10.10 -7.82
C PRO A 196 -0.46 -9.63 -8.65
N PHE A 197 -0.96 -8.40 -8.45
CA PHE A 197 -2.11 -7.85 -9.19
C PHE A 197 -3.41 -8.67 -9.09
N THR A 198 -3.55 -9.48 -8.05
CA THR A 198 -4.74 -10.29 -7.82
C THR A 198 -5.94 -9.42 -7.45
N CYS A 199 -7.05 -9.59 -8.15
CA CYS A 199 -8.33 -8.96 -7.84
C CYS A 199 -9.50 -9.88 -8.22
N PRO A 200 -10.73 -9.62 -7.71
CA PRO A 200 -11.90 -10.35 -8.16
C PRO A 200 -12.14 -10.15 -9.67
N VAL A 201 -12.65 -11.18 -10.33
CA VAL A 201 -12.76 -11.25 -11.80
C VAL A 201 -13.50 -10.07 -12.40
N GLU A 202 -14.57 -9.61 -11.74
CA GLU A 202 -15.39 -8.49 -12.20
C GLU A 202 -14.65 -7.15 -12.26
N TYR A 203 -13.51 -7.01 -11.57
CA TYR A 203 -12.65 -5.83 -11.70
C TYR A 203 -11.73 -5.93 -12.91
N LEU A 204 -11.28 -7.14 -13.27
CA LEU A 204 -10.46 -7.37 -14.45
C LEU A 204 -11.30 -7.25 -15.74
N GLU A 205 -12.52 -7.80 -15.75
CA GLU A 205 -13.43 -7.76 -16.90
C GLU A 205 -13.76 -6.33 -17.37
N LYS A 206 -13.81 -5.36 -16.46
CA LYS A 206 -14.02 -3.93 -16.78
C LYS A 206 -12.94 -3.36 -17.70
N TYR A 207 -11.78 -4.01 -17.77
CA TYR A 207 -10.63 -3.58 -18.55
C TYR A 207 -10.29 -4.52 -19.71
N ALA A 208 -11.14 -5.51 -20.02
CA ALA A 208 -10.87 -6.48 -21.09
C ALA A 208 -10.60 -5.81 -22.46
N ASP A 209 -11.34 -4.75 -22.77
CA ASP A 209 -11.18 -3.94 -23.99
C ASP A 209 -10.48 -2.59 -23.75
N PHE A 210 -9.93 -2.40 -22.54
CA PHE A 210 -9.30 -1.14 -22.18
C PHE A 210 -7.83 -1.11 -22.61
N TYR A 211 -7.47 -0.06 -23.35
CA TYR A 211 -6.10 0.19 -23.76
C TYR A 211 -5.57 1.47 -23.11
N TYR A 212 -4.41 1.36 -22.44
CA TYR A 212 -3.70 2.51 -21.89
C TYR A 212 -2.48 2.82 -22.74
N GLU A 213 -2.48 3.98 -23.41
CA GLU A 213 -1.32 4.45 -24.15
C GLU A 213 -0.22 4.91 -23.18
N LEU A 214 0.87 4.15 -23.11
CA LEU A 214 1.98 4.40 -22.17
C LEU A 214 2.91 5.54 -22.61
N GLY A 215 2.79 5.99 -23.86
CA GLY A 215 3.62 7.04 -24.45
C GLY A 215 5.08 6.64 -24.70
N GLU A 216 5.86 7.56 -25.27
CA GLU A 216 7.25 7.30 -25.71
C GLU A 216 8.18 6.88 -24.57
N LYS A 217 7.98 7.42 -23.36
CA LYS A 217 8.87 7.14 -22.21
C LYS A 217 8.83 5.69 -21.75
N ALA A 218 7.74 4.97 -22.01
CA ALA A 218 7.66 3.55 -21.70
C ALA A 218 8.53 2.69 -22.63
N GLN A 219 8.99 3.27 -23.74
CA GLN A 219 9.88 2.63 -24.72
C GLN A 219 11.32 3.15 -24.63
N ASP A 220 11.69 3.84 -23.53
CA ASP A 220 13.06 4.34 -23.30
C ASP A 220 14.01 3.15 -23.12
N ASP A 221 14.87 2.91 -24.11
CA ASP A 221 15.88 1.84 -24.13
C ASP A 221 17.07 2.08 -23.17
N LEU A 222 17.01 3.17 -22.41
CA LEU A 222 18.01 3.64 -21.47
C LEU A 222 19.38 3.92 -22.11
N ALA A 223 19.52 3.93 -23.44
CA ALA A 223 20.81 4.05 -24.13
C ALA A 223 21.56 5.34 -23.74
N ASN A 224 20.80 6.40 -23.44
CA ASN A 224 21.32 7.71 -23.04
C ASN A 224 21.46 7.89 -21.51
N LYS A 225 21.26 6.85 -20.71
CA LYS A 225 21.39 6.91 -19.24
C LYS A 225 22.84 6.59 -18.79
N PRO A 226 23.24 7.00 -17.57
CA PRO A 226 24.51 6.60 -16.97
C PRO A 226 24.75 5.08 -17.04
N GLU A 227 26.01 4.69 -17.18
CA GLU A 227 26.41 3.28 -17.35
C GLU A 227 25.83 2.37 -16.26
N HIS A 228 25.89 2.78 -15.00
CA HIS A 228 25.38 1.97 -13.89
C HIS A 228 23.87 1.71 -13.98
N HIS A 229 23.06 2.64 -14.51
CA HIS A 229 21.62 2.39 -14.75
C HIS A 229 21.42 1.37 -15.87
N ARG A 230 22.21 1.45 -16.95
CA ARG A 230 22.14 0.50 -18.07
C ARG A 230 22.55 -0.91 -17.62
N LEU A 231 23.65 -1.03 -16.87
CA LEU A 231 24.11 -2.30 -16.30
C LEU A 231 23.10 -2.88 -15.31
N TRP A 232 22.49 -2.05 -14.45
CA TRP A 232 21.47 -2.49 -13.52
C TRP A 232 20.23 -3.03 -14.25
N ALA A 233 19.71 -2.31 -15.25
CA ALA A 233 18.55 -2.74 -16.03
C ALA A 233 18.81 -4.07 -16.79
N GLN A 234 20.04 -4.30 -17.26
CA GLN A 234 20.44 -5.58 -17.87
C GLN A 234 20.51 -6.72 -16.86
N ALA A 235 20.95 -6.44 -15.63
CA ALA A 235 21.07 -7.43 -14.56
C ALA A 235 19.72 -7.77 -13.90
N MET A 236 18.76 -6.83 -13.93
CA MET A 236 17.45 -6.92 -13.30
C MET A 236 16.34 -6.69 -14.35
N PRO A 237 16.11 -7.65 -15.25
CA PRO A 237 15.03 -7.53 -16.23
C PRO A 237 13.67 -7.44 -15.52
N SER A 238 12.75 -6.67 -16.11
CA SER A 238 11.39 -6.53 -15.59
C SER A 238 10.72 -7.91 -15.46
N PRO A 239 10.07 -8.23 -14.32
CA PRO A 239 9.33 -9.48 -14.15
C PRO A 239 8.03 -9.51 -14.98
N VAL A 240 7.55 -8.33 -15.39
CA VAL A 240 6.48 -8.14 -16.37
C VAL A 240 7.15 -7.89 -17.71
N GLY A 241 7.20 -8.93 -18.54
CA GLY A 241 7.92 -8.94 -19.83
C GLY A 241 7.46 -7.88 -20.82
#